data_AF-A0A7S3NRX1-F1
#
_entry.id   AF-A0A7S3NRX1-F1
#
_cell.length_a   1.000
_cell.length_b   1.000
_cell.length_c   1.000
_cell.angle_alpha   90.00
_cell.angle_beta   90.00
_cell.angle_gamma   90.00
#
_symmetry.space_group_name_H-M   'P 1'
#
loop_
_entity.id
_entity.type
_entity.pdbx_description
1 polymer ?
#
loop_
_entity_poly.entity_id
_entity_poly.type
_entity_poly.pdbx_seq_one_letter_code
_entity_poly.pdbx_strand_id
1 'polypeptide(L)'
;MPTFPQLQNLQENFYPFYVITAVRKFFFFLDPKRTGKILIKDMLTSPILAELYELRQDRWNMEDAVQNWFSVQSSLRVYDQYLKLDGDHNGMLKKEELAKYSSGLTKIFIDRVFEEYQTFEGEMDYKTFLDFVLAMENKKTSQSIQYFWRILDVYNKGAIDTFVINMFFRNVIEMLENRDKSGFKVDDVKDELWDMIKPEMPKCITC
;
A
#
# COMPACT_ATOMS: atom_id res chain seq x y z
N MET A 1 -2.22 31.10 14.52
CA MET A 1 -2.16 29.63 14.26
C MET A 1 -1.07 29.41 13.22
N PRO A 2 -0.27 28.33 13.29
CA PRO A 2 0.69 28.06 12.23
C PRO A 2 -0.08 27.82 10.93
N THR A 3 0.07 28.74 9.98
CA THR A 3 -0.48 28.61 8.63
C THR A 3 0.39 27.66 7.84
N PHE A 4 -0.21 26.75 7.07
CA PHE A 4 0.47 25.91 6.08
C PHE A 4 0.27 26.53 4.70
N PRO A 5 1.23 27.28 4.14
CA PRO A 5 1.09 27.97 2.85
C PRO A 5 0.67 27.01 1.73
N GLN A 6 1.19 25.78 1.76
CA GLN A 6 0.91 24.76 0.75
C GLN A 6 -0.57 24.31 0.71
N LEU A 7 -1.34 24.57 1.77
CA LEU A 7 -2.76 24.17 1.85
C LEU A 7 -3.73 25.32 1.57
N GLN A 8 -3.25 26.55 1.31
CA GLN A 8 -4.11 27.73 1.17
C GLN A 8 -5.08 27.64 -0.01
N ASN A 9 -4.70 26.95 -1.08
CA ASN A 9 -5.49 26.84 -2.31
C ASN A 9 -6.28 25.53 -2.39
N LEU A 10 -6.42 24.81 -1.26
CA LEU A 10 -7.21 23.60 -1.22
C LEU A 10 -8.70 23.96 -1.43
N GLN A 11 -9.37 23.27 -2.35
CA GLN A 11 -10.78 23.52 -2.61
C GLN A 11 -11.65 22.85 -1.51
N GLU A 12 -12.70 23.53 -1.06
CA GLU A 12 -13.54 23.07 0.07
C GLU A 12 -14.19 21.71 -0.17
N ASN A 13 -14.64 21.44 -1.40
CA ASN A 13 -15.19 20.15 -1.81
C ASN A 13 -14.17 19.00 -1.70
N PHE A 14 -12.86 19.31 -1.73
CA PHE A 14 -11.80 18.32 -1.60
C PHE A 14 -11.34 18.11 -0.15
N TYR A 15 -11.79 18.94 0.81
CA TYR A 15 -11.39 18.84 2.21
C TYR A 15 -11.59 17.44 2.80
N PRO A 16 -12.72 16.74 2.61
CA PRO A 16 -12.91 15.41 3.17
C PRO A 16 -11.85 14.41 2.67
N PHE A 17 -11.51 14.48 1.38
CA PHE A 17 -10.53 13.60 0.74
C PHE A 17 -9.10 13.92 1.19
N TYR A 18 -8.77 15.20 1.33
CA TYR A 18 -7.48 15.62 1.89
C TYR A 18 -7.32 15.15 3.34
N VAL A 19 -8.34 15.40 4.18
CA VAL A 19 -8.29 15.06 5.61
C VAL A 19 -8.15 13.55 5.78
N ILE A 20 -8.94 12.73 5.06
CA ILE A 20 -8.82 11.28 5.18
C ILE A 20 -7.46 10.79 4.68
N THR A 21 -6.90 11.37 3.61
CA THR A 21 -5.55 11.07 3.12
C THR A 21 -4.51 11.33 4.21
N ALA A 22 -4.46 12.55 4.74
CA ALA A 22 -3.54 12.91 5.82
C ALA A 22 -3.68 12.02 7.05
N VAL A 23 -4.92 11.73 7.48
CA VAL A 23 -5.21 10.86 8.62
C VAL A 23 -4.71 9.44 8.34
N ARG A 24 -4.97 8.88 7.15
CA ARG A 24 -4.52 7.52 6.81
C ARG A 24 -3.01 7.39 6.81
N LYS A 25 -2.26 8.40 6.37
CA LYS A 25 -0.79 8.42 6.48
C LYS A 25 -0.34 8.18 7.92
N PHE A 26 -0.89 8.91 8.89
CA PHE A 26 -0.57 8.72 10.30
C PHE A 26 -0.96 7.32 10.81
N PHE A 27 -2.19 6.89 10.56
CA PHE A 27 -2.67 5.60 11.06
C PHE A 27 -1.95 4.40 10.45
N PHE A 28 -1.59 4.47 9.17
CA PHE A 28 -0.84 3.40 8.50
C PHE A 28 0.52 3.18 9.16
N PHE A 29 1.25 4.26 9.48
CA PHE A 29 2.59 4.17 10.04
C PHE A 29 2.64 4.03 11.57
N LEU A 30 1.68 4.61 12.29
CA LEU A 30 1.72 4.74 13.75
C LEU A 30 0.67 3.89 14.48
N ASP A 31 -0.25 3.24 13.76
CA ASP A 31 -1.20 2.28 14.33
C ASP A 31 -1.18 0.94 13.55
N PRO A 32 -0.01 0.25 13.47
CA PRO A 32 0.11 -1.01 12.72
C PRO A 32 -0.83 -2.11 13.24
N LYS A 33 -1.21 -2.03 14.52
CA LYS A 33 -2.16 -2.95 15.18
C LYS A 33 -3.63 -2.61 14.94
N ARG A 34 -3.93 -1.52 14.22
CA ARG A 34 -5.30 -1.08 13.87
C ARG A 34 -6.20 -0.90 15.07
N THR A 35 -5.66 -0.36 16.15
CA THR A 35 -6.38 -0.08 17.39
C THR A 35 -7.34 1.11 17.26
N GLY A 36 -7.20 1.91 16.20
CA GLY A 36 -7.88 3.18 16.03
C GLY A 36 -7.32 4.28 16.94
N LYS A 37 -6.14 4.07 17.54
CA LYS A 37 -5.50 5.00 18.47
C LYS A 37 -4.02 5.15 18.16
N ILE A 38 -3.52 6.38 18.20
CA ILE A 38 -2.10 6.71 18.08
C ILE A 38 -1.65 7.33 19.40
N LEU A 39 -0.54 6.82 19.95
CA LEU A 39 0.05 7.43 21.14
C LEU A 39 0.70 8.77 20.75
N ILE A 40 0.45 9.81 21.54
CA ILE A 40 1.00 11.15 21.30
C ILE A 40 2.54 11.09 21.22
N LYS A 41 3.18 10.29 22.08
CA LYS A 41 4.63 10.08 22.06
C LYS A 41 5.09 9.60 20.68
N ASP A 42 4.46 8.56 20.14
CA ASP A 42 4.84 7.97 18.86
C ASP A 42 4.66 8.97 17.72
N MET A 43 3.57 9.74 17.73
CA MET A 43 3.35 10.83 16.78
C MET A 43 4.44 11.90 16.85
N LEU A 44 4.75 12.39 18.06
CA LEU A 44 5.75 13.45 18.28
C LEU A 44 7.17 13.03 17.88
N THR A 45 7.49 11.74 18.00
CA THR A 45 8.81 11.21 17.61
C THR A 45 8.85 10.68 16.18
N SER A 46 7.73 10.70 15.45
CA SER A 46 7.64 10.12 14.11
C SER A 46 8.20 11.04 13.03
N PRO A 47 8.82 10.48 11.98
CA PRO A 47 9.16 11.25 10.78
C PRO A 47 7.90 11.75 10.04
N ILE A 48 6.74 11.14 10.27
CA ILE A 48 5.46 11.51 9.65
C ILE A 48 5.03 12.92 10.11
N LEU A 49 5.22 13.24 11.39
CA LEU A 49 4.92 14.60 11.87
C LEU A 49 5.90 15.63 11.30
N ALA A 50 7.17 15.25 11.11
CA ALA A 50 8.16 16.10 10.45
C ALA A 50 7.77 16.37 8.99
N GLU A 51 7.37 15.34 8.24
CA GLU A 51 6.84 15.45 6.87
C GLU A 51 5.64 16.42 6.82
N LEU A 52 4.71 16.35 7.77
CA LEU A 52 3.61 17.34 7.85
C LEU A 52 4.12 18.77 8.07
N TYR A 53 5.15 18.97 8.91
CA TYR A 53 5.70 20.29 9.17
C TYR A 53 6.47 20.90 8.00
N GLU A 54 6.95 20.09 7.07
CA GLU A 54 7.58 20.58 5.83
C GLU A 54 6.63 21.45 5.00
N LEU A 55 5.31 21.27 5.13
CA LEU A 55 4.29 22.12 4.49
C LEU A 55 4.36 23.59 4.90
N ARG A 56 5.15 23.94 5.93
CA ARG A 56 5.40 25.33 6.33
C ARG A 56 6.37 26.05 5.41
N GLN A 57 7.12 25.34 4.59
CA GLN A 57 8.03 25.96 3.64
C GLN A 57 7.22 26.69 2.55
N ASP A 58 7.62 27.91 2.22
CA ASP A 58 6.87 28.77 1.30
C ASP A 58 6.99 28.35 -0.16
N ARG A 59 8.10 27.71 -0.54
CA ARG A 59 8.40 27.36 -1.93
C ARG A 59 8.81 25.91 -2.04
N TRP A 60 8.02 25.15 -2.78
CA TRP A 60 8.34 23.79 -3.15
C TRP A 60 8.55 23.70 -4.65
N ASN A 61 9.51 22.89 -5.08
CA ASN A 61 9.52 22.44 -6.46
C ASN A 61 8.44 21.34 -6.64
N MET A 62 8.19 20.95 -7.90
CA MET A 62 7.17 19.94 -8.18
C MET A 62 7.52 18.56 -7.62
N GLU A 63 8.80 18.23 -7.51
CA GLU A 63 9.27 16.94 -7.00
C GLU A 63 9.02 16.83 -5.48
N ASP A 64 9.39 17.85 -4.70
CA ASP A 64 9.11 17.95 -3.27
C ASP A 64 7.60 17.81 -3.01
N ALA A 65 6.79 18.48 -3.85
CA ALA A 65 5.34 18.42 -3.77
C ALA A 65 4.78 17.04 -4.00
N VAL A 66 5.33 16.27 -4.93
CA VAL A 66 4.83 14.91 -5.22
C VAL A 66 5.38 13.87 -4.23
N GLN A 67 6.53 14.14 -3.61
CA GLN A 67 7.13 13.23 -2.63
C GLN A 67 6.50 13.33 -1.24
N ASN A 68 6.15 14.53 -0.78
CA ASN A 68 5.52 14.72 0.51
C ASN A 68 4.02 14.41 0.44
N TRP A 69 3.57 13.43 1.22
CA TRP A 69 2.23 12.88 1.15
C TRP A 69 1.15 13.81 1.73
N PHE A 70 1.54 14.80 2.54
CA PHE A 70 0.62 15.80 3.10
C PHE A 70 0.39 16.99 2.17
N SER A 71 1.08 17.05 1.03
CA SER A 71 0.86 18.09 0.04
C SER A 71 -0.49 17.92 -0.66
N VAL A 72 -0.99 19.03 -1.21
CA VAL A 72 -2.20 19.01 -2.04
C VAL A 72 -1.96 18.19 -3.30
N GLN A 73 -0.78 18.31 -3.90
CA GLN A 73 -0.39 17.62 -5.13
C GLN A 73 -0.37 16.10 -4.96
N SER A 74 0.17 15.60 -3.85
CA SER A 74 0.17 14.16 -3.53
C SER A 74 -1.24 13.64 -3.26
N SER A 75 -2.03 14.40 -2.50
CA SER A 75 -3.42 14.03 -2.22
C SER A 75 -4.26 13.97 -3.50
N LEU A 76 -4.13 14.97 -4.38
CA LEU A 76 -4.79 15.00 -5.69
C LEU A 76 -4.31 13.85 -6.57
N ARG A 77 -2.99 13.57 -6.63
CA ARG A 77 -2.44 12.47 -7.42
C ARG A 77 -3.06 11.12 -7.03
N VAL A 78 -3.15 10.82 -5.74
CA VAL A 78 -3.71 9.56 -5.25
C VAL A 78 -5.22 9.49 -5.49
N TYR A 79 -5.93 10.61 -5.30
CA TYR A 79 -7.36 10.68 -5.59
C TYR A 79 -7.69 10.56 -7.08
N ASP A 80 -6.95 11.25 -7.95
CA ASP A 80 -7.08 11.14 -9.41
C ASP A 80 -6.79 9.71 -9.88
N GLN A 81 -5.84 9.02 -9.25
CA GLN A 81 -5.59 7.61 -9.54
C GLN A 81 -6.78 6.73 -9.14
N TYR A 82 -7.40 6.99 -8.00
CA TYR A 82 -8.61 6.29 -7.56
C TYR A 82 -9.76 6.47 -8.57
N LEU A 83 -10.06 7.72 -8.95
CA LEU A 83 -11.12 8.04 -9.92
C LEU A 83 -10.86 7.43 -11.31
N LYS A 84 -9.60 7.29 -11.72
CA LYS A 84 -9.26 6.62 -12.99
C LYS A 84 -9.49 5.11 -12.96
N LEU A 85 -9.44 4.50 -11.78
CA LEU A 85 -9.68 3.06 -11.62
C LEU A 85 -11.17 2.75 -11.51
N ASP A 86 -11.92 3.60 -10.79
CA ASP A 86 -13.38 3.54 -10.62
C ASP A 86 -14.08 3.88 -11.94
N GLY A 87 -14.32 2.85 -12.75
CA GLY A 87 -14.81 2.98 -14.12
C GLY A 87 -16.32 3.13 -14.23
N ASP A 88 -17.07 2.67 -13.22
CA ASP A 88 -18.52 2.88 -13.14
C ASP A 88 -18.92 4.08 -12.28
N HIS A 89 -17.94 4.75 -11.66
CA HIS A 89 -18.08 5.97 -10.88
C HIS A 89 -19.03 5.80 -9.69
N ASN A 90 -19.08 4.59 -9.11
CA ASN A 90 -19.89 4.30 -7.94
C ASN A 90 -19.21 4.74 -6.63
N GLY A 91 -17.96 5.20 -6.69
CA GLY A 91 -17.17 5.67 -5.55
C GLY A 91 -16.42 4.56 -4.82
N MET A 92 -16.37 3.34 -5.37
CA MET A 92 -15.74 2.13 -4.83
C MET A 92 -14.94 1.43 -5.93
N LEU A 93 -14.07 0.48 -5.57
CA LEU A 93 -13.28 -0.30 -6.53
C LEU A 93 -13.57 -1.79 -6.45
N LYS A 94 -13.93 -2.38 -7.59
CA LYS A 94 -13.98 -3.83 -7.78
C LYS A 94 -12.57 -4.40 -7.95
N LYS A 95 -12.44 -5.73 -7.81
CA LYS A 95 -11.18 -6.45 -8.01
C LYS A 95 -10.60 -6.18 -9.41
N GLU A 96 -11.46 -6.18 -10.44
CA GLU A 96 -11.08 -5.95 -11.83
C GLU A 96 -10.59 -4.51 -12.08
N GLU A 97 -11.05 -3.56 -11.28
CA GLU A 97 -10.62 -2.17 -11.34
C GLU A 97 -9.29 -1.99 -10.64
N LEU A 98 -9.12 -2.54 -9.42
CA LEU A 98 -7.84 -2.51 -8.72
C LEU A 98 -6.74 -3.22 -9.51
N ALA A 99 -7.07 -4.26 -10.30
CA ALA A 99 -6.12 -4.95 -11.18
C ALA A 99 -5.42 -4.00 -12.17
N LYS A 100 -6.06 -2.89 -12.54
CA LYS A 100 -5.50 -1.88 -13.46
C LYS A 100 -4.53 -0.92 -12.76
N TYR A 101 -4.41 -0.96 -11.43
CA TYR A 101 -3.47 -0.13 -10.66
C TYR A 101 -2.02 -0.36 -11.11
N SER A 102 -1.65 -1.62 -11.33
CA SER A 102 -0.33 -1.99 -11.85
C SER A 102 -0.38 -3.33 -12.56
N SER A 103 0.28 -3.40 -13.72
CA SER A 103 0.39 -4.63 -14.52
C SER A 103 1.15 -5.78 -13.84
N GLY A 104 1.71 -5.56 -12.64
CA GLY A 104 2.38 -6.58 -11.84
C GLY A 104 1.51 -7.24 -10.77
N LEU A 105 0.26 -6.79 -10.58
CA LEU A 105 -0.63 -7.39 -9.59
C LEU A 105 -1.24 -8.68 -10.11
N THR A 106 -0.98 -9.80 -9.45
CA THR A 106 -1.58 -11.08 -9.80
C THR A 106 -3.01 -11.18 -9.27
N LYS A 107 -3.83 -12.00 -9.93
CA LYS A 107 -5.22 -12.24 -9.51
C LYS A 107 -5.30 -12.70 -8.05
N ILE A 108 -4.47 -13.68 -7.67
CA ILE A 108 -4.45 -14.19 -6.29
C ILE A 108 -4.06 -13.13 -5.26
N PHE A 109 -3.16 -12.22 -5.60
CA PHE A 109 -2.81 -11.11 -4.71
C PHE A 109 -4.00 -10.17 -4.49
N ILE A 110 -4.72 -9.83 -5.57
CA ILE A 110 -5.91 -8.97 -5.50
C ILE A 110 -7.02 -9.67 -4.70
N ASP A 111 -7.25 -10.96 -4.95
CA ASP A 111 -8.23 -11.74 -4.18
C ASP A 111 -7.93 -11.68 -2.68
N ARG A 112 -6.66 -11.88 -2.30
CA ARG A 112 -6.22 -11.81 -0.91
C ARG A 112 -6.30 -10.41 -0.31
N VAL A 113 -6.06 -9.34 -1.08
CA VAL A 113 -6.27 -7.96 -0.62
C VAL A 113 -7.73 -7.72 -0.21
N PHE A 114 -8.68 -8.18 -1.01
CA PHE A 114 -10.12 -8.00 -0.75
C PHE A 114 -10.66 -8.94 0.34
N GLU A 115 -10.00 -10.07 0.58
CA GLU A 115 -10.32 -10.98 1.69
C GLU A 115 -9.78 -10.46 3.04
N GLU A 116 -8.58 -9.88 3.03
CA GLU A 116 -7.89 -9.46 4.25
C GLU A 116 -8.31 -8.05 4.72
N TYR A 117 -8.74 -7.20 3.79
CA TYR A 117 -9.08 -5.82 4.08
C TYR A 117 -10.54 -5.49 3.84
N GLN A 118 -10.99 -4.44 4.52
CA GLN A 118 -12.39 -4.06 4.57
C GLN A 118 -12.92 -3.80 3.16
N THR A 119 -14.01 -4.48 2.83
CA THR A 119 -14.78 -4.28 1.59
C THR A 119 -16.26 -4.15 1.94
N PHE A 120 -17.00 -3.48 1.07
CA PHE A 120 -18.46 -3.35 1.16
C PHE A 120 -19.03 -3.99 -0.10
N GLU A 121 -19.81 -5.06 0.09
CA GLU A 121 -20.39 -5.83 -1.03
C GLU A 121 -19.34 -6.33 -2.05
N GLY A 122 -18.10 -6.56 -1.57
CA GLY A 122 -16.99 -7.01 -2.41
C GLY A 122 -16.20 -5.88 -3.09
N GLU A 123 -16.47 -4.62 -2.74
CA GLU A 123 -15.81 -3.44 -3.29
C GLU A 123 -14.99 -2.68 -2.23
N MET A 124 -13.88 -2.10 -2.65
CA MET A 124 -12.93 -1.38 -1.81
C MET A 124 -13.26 0.12 -1.79
N ASP A 125 -13.30 0.72 -0.59
CA ASP A 125 -13.49 2.17 -0.46
C ASP A 125 -12.18 2.96 -0.61
N TYR A 126 -12.30 4.28 -0.79
CA TYR A 126 -11.14 5.17 -0.89
C TYR A 126 -10.20 5.06 0.32
N LYS A 127 -10.75 4.88 1.53
CA LYS A 127 -9.97 4.74 2.75
C LYS A 127 -9.06 3.50 2.71
N THR A 128 -9.58 2.37 2.26
CA THR A 128 -8.83 1.12 2.13
C THR A 128 -7.85 1.19 0.96
N PHE A 129 -8.23 1.86 -0.12
CA PHE A 129 -7.32 2.15 -1.24
C PHE A 129 -6.11 2.99 -0.80
N LEU A 130 -6.28 3.97 0.08
CA LEU A 130 -5.17 4.76 0.62
C LEU A 130 -4.15 3.88 1.36
N ASP A 131 -4.61 2.94 2.18
CA ASP A 131 -3.73 1.99 2.87
C ASP A 131 -2.96 1.11 1.87
N PHE A 132 -3.64 0.68 0.81
CA PHE A 132 -3.03 -0.07 -0.29
C PHE A 132 -1.93 0.74 -0.98
N VAL A 133 -2.19 2.00 -1.37
CA VAL A 133 -1.20 2.87 -2.01
C VAL A 133 -0.01 3.13 -1.08
N LEU A 134 -0.26 3.41 0.20
CA LEU A 134 0.80 3.60 1.20
C LEU A 134 1.70 2.36 1.31
N ALA A 135 1.13 1.17 1.36
CA ALA A 135 1.90 -0.07 1.37
C ALA A 135 2.71 -0.26 0.08
N MET A 136 2.11 0.04 -1.08
CA MET A 136 2.74 -0.10 -2.38
C MET A 136 3.89 0.88 -2.61
N GLU A 137 3.79 2.12 -2.15
CA GLU A 137 4.84 3.13 -2.25
C GLU A 137 5.97 2.89 -1.23
N ASN A 138 5.70 2.20 -0.11
CA ASN A 138 6.62 2.07 1.03
C ASN A 138 7.00 0.62 1.37
N LYS A 139 7.17 -0.26 0.36
CA LYS A 139 7.34 -1.72 0.56
C LYS A 139 8.45 -2.15 1.52
N LYS A 140 9.44 -1.30 1.78
CA LYS A 140 10.59 -1.58 2.65
C LYS A 140 10.33 -1.26 4.14
N THR A 141 9.23 -0.59 4.47
CA THR A 141 8.91 -0.26 5.87
C THR A 141 8.27 -1.44 6.57
N SER A 142 8.48 -1.57 7.89
CA SER A 142 7.90 -2.65 8.68
C SER A 142 6.38 -2.69 8.60
N GLN A 143 5.72 -1.54 8.47
CA GLN A 143 4.27 -1.42 8.36
C GLN A 143 3.75 -1.97 7.02
N SER A 144 4.43 -1.65 5.92
CA SER A 144 4.10 -2.22 4.60
C SER A 144 4.40 -3.71 4.55
N ILE A 145 5.51 -4.16 5.14
CA ILE A 145 5.83 -5.59 5.26
C ILE A 145 4.72 -6.30 6.02
N GLN A 146 4.26 -5.78 7.16
CA GLN A 146 3.11 -6.34 7.90
C GLN A 146 1.82 -6.32 7.09
N TYR A 147 1.58 -5.27 6.31
CA TYR A 147 0.44 -5.20 5.39
C TYR A 147 0.49 -6.34 4.35
N PHE A 148 1.64 -6.55 3.70
CA PHE A 148 1.78 -7.66 2.75
C PHE A 148 1.80 -9.02 3.45
N TRP A 149 2.33 -9.10 4.67
CA TRP A 149 2.36 -10.32 5.44
C TRP A 149 0.98 -10.91 5.66
N ARG A 150 0.00 -10.08 6.03
CA ARG A 150 -1.39 -10.54 6.22
C ARG A 150 -2.04 -11.06 4.94
N ILE A 151 -1.70 -10.46 3.80
CA ILE A 151 -2.14 -10.94 2.48
C ILE A 151 -1.55 -12.33 2.21
N LEU A 152 -0.25 -12.50 2.50
CA LEU A 152 0.52 -13.71 2.23
C LEU A 152 0.27 -14.85 3.23
N ASP A 153 -0.01 -14.55 4.50
CA ASP A 153 -0.33 -15.53 5.55
C ASP A 153 -1.77 -16.05 5.40
N VAL A 154 -2.02 -16.72 4.28
CA VAL A 154 -3.34 -17.17 3.82
C VAL A 154 -4.05 -18.06 4.84
N TYR A 155 -3.28 -18.79 5.66
CA TYR A 155 -3.79 -19.71 6.67
C TYR A 155 -3.74 -19.16 8.10
N ASN A 156 -3.33 -17.90 8.29
CA ASN A 156 -3.16 -17.26 9.60
C ASN A 156 -2.31 -18.10 10.57
N LYS A 157 -1.23 -18.70 10.06
CA LYS A 157 -0.32 -19.53 10.85
C LYS A 157 0.84 -18.74 11.46
N GLY A 158 0.97 -17.45 11.12
CA GLY A 158 2.13 -16.63 11.44
C GLY A 158 3.38 -17.02 10.64
N ALA A 159 3.21 -17.87 9.62
CA ALA A 159 4.29 -18.47 8.88
C ALA A 159 3.90 -18.73 7.42
N ILE A 160 4.80 -18.40 6.50
CA ILE A 160 4.66 -18.67 5.07
C ILE A 160 5.53 -19.90 4.74
N ASP A 161 4.88 -20.96 4.27
CA ASP A 161 5.53 -22.20 3.85
C ASP A 161 5.70 -22.27 2.32
N THR A 162 6.37 -23.32 1.86
CA THR A 162 6.58 -23.54 0.42
C THR A 162 5.28 -23.66 -0.37
N PHE A 163 4.19 -24.16 0.24
CA PHE A 163 2.90 -24.28 -0.43
C PHE A 163 2.33 -22.89 -0.74
N VAL A 164 2.31 -22.00 0.25
CA VAL A 164 1.86 -20.61 0.08
C VAL A 164 2.70 -19.88 -0.97
N ILE A 165 4.03 -20.03 -0.92
CA ILE A 165 4.93 -19.44 -1.92
C ILE A 165 4.55 -19.93 -3.33
N ASN A 166 4.41 -21.24 -3.53
CA ASN A 166 4.00 -21.81 -4.81
C ASN A 166 2.64 -21.28 -5.30
N MET A 167 1.71 -21.06 -4.35
CA MET A 167 0.37 -20.56 -4.64
C MET A 167 0.41 -19.17 -5.29
N PHE A 168 1.21 -18.24 -4.75
CA PHE A 168 1.39 -16.91 -5.33
C PHE A 168 2.29 -16.92 -6.58
N PHE A 169 3.33 -17.75 -6.58
CA PHE A 169 4.30 -17.80 -7.68
C PHE A 169 3.70 -18.30 -8.99
N ARG A 170 2.71 -19.19 -8.96
CA ARG A 170 2.11 -19.76 -10.18
C ARG A 170 1.70 -18.70 -11.19
N ASN A 171 0.97 -17.66 -10.75
CA ASN A 171 0.56 -16.59 -11.66
C ASN A 171 1.71 -15.67 -12.06
N VAL A 172 2.72 -15.50 -11.20
CA VAL A 172 3.92 -14.71 -11.56
C VAL A 172 4.69 -15.41 -12.69
N ILE A 173 4.86 -16.73 -12.62
CA ILE A 173 5.55 -17.52 -13.63
C ILE A 173 4.81 -17.44 -14.97
N GLU A 174 3.48 -17.63 -14.97
CA GLU A 174 2.65 -17.46 -16.17
C GLU A 174 2.84 -16.07 -16.80
N MET A 175 2.94 -15.01 -15.99
CA MET A 175 3.20 -13.65 -16.49
C MET A 175 4.62 -13.47 -17.02
N LEU A 176 5.62 -14.10 -16.40
CA LEU A 176 7.02 -14.05 -16.82
C LEU A 176 7.24 -14.81 -18.12
N GLU A 177 6.71 -16.02 -18.26
CA GLU A 177 6.80 -16.84 -19.48
C GLU A 177 6.13 -16.16 -20.69
N ASN A 178 5.04 -15.42 -20.46
CA ASN A 178 4.39 -14.62 -21.49
C ASN A 178 5.23 -13.40 -21.93
N ARG A 179 6.07 -12.86 -21.04
CA ARG A 179 6.94 -11.70 -21.32
C ARG A 179 8.29 -12.11 -21.91
N ASP A 180 8.86 -13.22 -21.43
CA ASP A 180 10.16 -13.71 -21.84
C ASP A 180 10.11 -15.22 -22.11
N LYS A 181 10.42 -15.59 -23.36
CA LYS A 181 10.35 -16.97 -23.87
C LYS A 181 11.59 -17.79 -23.50
N SER A 182 12.55 -17.23 -22.76
CA SER A 182 13.79 -17.91 -22.39
C SER A 182 13.58 -19.06 -21.39
N GLY A 183 12.40 -19.18 -20.79
CA GLY A 183 12.06 -20.20 -19.80
C GLY A 183 12.72 -19.89 -18.46
N PHE A 184 11.92 -19.84 -17.39
CA PHE A 184 12.43 -19.67 -16.03
C PHE A 184 12.37 -21.00 -15.31
N LYS A 185 13.47 -21.38 -14.64
CA LYS A 185 13.43 -22.51 -13.71
C LYS A 185 12.81 -22.02 -12.41
N VAL A 186 11.57 -22.44 -12.21
CA VAL A 186 10.75 -22.10 -11.03
C VAL A 186 11.46 -22.46 -9.72
N ASP A 187 12.24 -23.54 -9.72
CA ASP A 187 12.99 -23.96 -8.55
C ASP A 187 14.18 -23.04 -8.25
N ASP A 188 14.87 -22.51 -9.28
CA ASP A 188 15.95 -21.54 -9.10
C ASP A 188 15.43 -20.25 -8.42
N VAL A 189 14.27 -19.74 -8.83
CA VAL A 189 13.70 -18.52 -8.23
C VAL A 189 13.24 -18.75 -6.78
N LYS A 190 12.80 -19.98 -6.45
CA LYS A 190 12.48 -20.32 -5.06
C LYS A 190 13.74 -20.36 -4.21
N ASP A 191 14.80 -21.00 -4.71
CA ASP A 191 16.06 -21.11 -4.00
C ASP A 191 16.66 -19.71 -3.78
N GLU A 192 16.62 -18.83 -4.77
CA GLU A 192 17.00 -17.41 -4.61
C GLU A 192 16.17 -16.71 -3.52
N LEU A 193 14.85 -16.94 -3.47
CA LEU A 193 13.98 -16.35 -2.45
C LEU A 193 14.35 -16.85 -1.04
N TRP A 194 14.65 -18.14 -0.88
CA TRP A 194 15.11 -18.70 0.39
C TRP A 194 16.48 -18.16 0.80
N ASP A 195 17.40 -18.01 -0.15
CA ASP A 195 18.74 -17.46 0.07
C ASP A 195 18.73 -15.97 0.43
N MET A 196 17.77 -15.22 -0.12
CA MET A 196 17.55 -13.81 0.24
C MET A 196 16.98 -13.65 1.64
N ILE A 197 16.00 -14.49 2.00
CA ILE A 197 15.26 -14.35 3.27
C ILE A 197 16.02 -14.95 4.45
N LYS A 198 16.73 -16.07 4.23
CA LYS A 198 17.47 -16.82 5.26
C LYS A 198 16.65 -17.05 6.53
N PRO A 199 15.50 -17.75 6.42
CA PRO A 199 14.62 -17.98 7.56
C PRO A 199 15.31 -18.76 8.68
N GLU A 200 14.96 -18.47 9.94
CA GLU A 200 15.48 -19.20 11.11
C GLU A 200 15.07 -20.68 11.09
N MET A 201 13.84 -20.97 10.64
CA MET A 201 13.33 -22.32 10.48
C MET A 201 13.34 -22.75 9.00
N PRO A 202 13.84 -23.95 8.67
CA PRO A 202 13.82 -24.44 7.29
C PRO A 202 12.41 -24.41 6.68
N LYS A 203 12.29 -23.83 5.48
CA LYS A 203 11.06 -23.76 4.69
C LYS A 203 9.88 -23.04 5.38
N CYS A 204 10.19 -22.17 6.35
CA CYS A 204 9.18 -21.44 7.12
C CYS A 204 9.65 -20.00 7.30
N ILE A 205 9.01 -19.07 6.61
CA ILE A 205 9.28 -17.63 6.73
C ILE A 205 8.36 -17.08 7.82
N THR A 206 8.86 -16.19 8.67
CA THR A 206 8.08 -15.43 9.66
C THR A 206 8.30 -13.93 9.47
N CYS A 207 7.34 -13.10 9.91
CA CYS A 207 7.41 -11.63 9.83
C CYS A 207 8.30 -11.02 10.91
#